data_AF-A0A947UJB8-F1
#
_entry.id   AF-A0A947UJB8-F1
#
_cell.length_a   1.000
_cell.length_b   1.000
_cell.length_c   1.000
_cell.angle_alpha   90.00
_cell.angle_beta   90.00
_cell.angle_gamma   90.00
#
_symmetry.space_group_name_H-M   'P 1'
#
loop_
_entity.id
_entity.type
_entity.pdbx_description
1 polymer ?
#
loop_
_entity_poly.entity_id
_entity_poly.type
_entity_poly.pdbx_seq_one_letter_code
_entity_poly.pdbx_strand_id
1 'polypeptide(L)' 'MQTQQKRVKPRDIPARRAPRPEYVAAIRYPDGRRDLFHIRNADNFADARELVISEVGDVLSVVIALRH' A
#
# COMPACT_ATOMS: atom_id res chain seq x y z
N MET A 1 43.30 7.07 -10.48
CA MET A 1 42.33 7.59 -9.49
C MET A 1 41.33 8.50 -10.20
N GLN A 2 40.12 8.02 -10.55
CA GLN A 2 38.86 8.78 -10.47
C GLN A 2 37.71 8.00 -11.12
N THR A 3 36.82 7.57 -10.24
CA THR A 3 35.48 7.03 -10.47
C THR A 3 34.54 8.09 -11.04
N GLN A 4 33.72 7.73 -12.03
CA GLN A 4 32.44 8.42 -12.21
C GLN A 4 31.37 7.41 -12.60
N GLN A 5 30.67 6.95 -11.56
CA GLN A 5 29.48 6.12 -11.65
C GLN A 5 28.38 6.91 -12.37
N LYS A 6 27.77 6.30 -13.39
CA LYS A 6 26.61 6.83 -14.11
C LYS A 6 25.46 7.05 -13.13
N ARG A 7 25.22 8.31 -12.79
CA ARG A 7 24.12 8.80 -11.96
C ARG A 7 22.80 8.46 -12.66
N VAL A 8 22.11 7.43 -12.17
CA VAL A 8 20.76 7.08 -12.58
C VAL A 8 19.85 8.27 -12.25
N LYS A 9 19.10 8.72 -13.26
CA LYS A 9 18.23 9.90 -13.22
C LYS A 9 17.34 9.89 -11.97
N PRO A 10 17.21 11.02 -11.23
CA PRO A 10 16.22 11.13 -10.17
C PRO A 10 14.85 11.01 -10.84
N ARG A 11 14.14 9.90 -10.57
CA ARG A 11 12.73 9.77 -10.88
C ARG A 11 12.01 10.89 -10.12
N ASP A 12 11.38 11.75 -10.90
CA ASP A 12 10.39 12.73 -10.53
C ASP A 12 9.70 12.36 -9.21
N ILE A 13 10.02 13.09 -8.14
CA ILE A 13 9.36 12.97 -6.84
C ILE A 13 8.07 13.77 -7.00
N PRO A 14 6.89 13.15 -7.14
CA PRO A 14 5.67 13.92 -7.27
C PRO A 14 5.48 14.74 -6.01
N ALA A 15 5.16 16.01 -6.25
CA ALA A 15 4.95 17.06 -5.29
C ALA A 15 4.37 16.57 -3.95
N ARG A 16 5.07 16.96 -2.89
CA ARG A 16 4.71 16.96 -1.48
C ARG A 16 3.24 17.35 -1.24
N ARG A 17 2.32 16.39 -1.43
CA ARG A 17 1.03 16.42 -0.75
C ARG A 17 1.32 16.11 0.72
N ALA A 18 0.61 16.76 1.64
CA ALA A 18 0.65 16.45 3.08
C ALA A 18 0.75 14.94 3.31
N PRO A 19 1.44 14.43 4.36
CA PRO A 19 1.62 13.00 4.58
C PRO A 19 0.26 12.32 4.51
N ARG A 20 -0.03 11.73 3.34
CA ARG A 20 -1.33 11.12 3.12
C ARG A 20 -1.32 9.87 3.98
N PRO A 21 -2.37 9.63 4.77
CA PRO A 21 -2.45 8.40 5.54
C PRO A 21 -2.33 7.23 4.56
N GLU A 22 -1.25 6.48 4.65
CA GLU A 22 -1.09 5.24 3.90
C GLU A 22 -1.72 4.14 4.74
N TYR A 23 -2.64 3.38 4.17
CA TYR A 23 -3.25 2.25 4.86
C TYR A 23 -2.63 0.96 4.36
N VAL A 24 -2.57 -0.02 5.24
CA VAL A 24 -2.13 -1.38 4.92
C VAL A 24 -3.22 -2.34 5.32
N ALA A 25 -3.59 -3.23 4.40
CA ALA A 25 -4.48 -4.34 4.68
C ALA A 25 -3.71 -5.63 4.81
N ALA A 26 -3.88 -6.32 5.93
CA ALA A 26 -3.51 -7.72 6.08
C ALA A 26 -4.75 -8.58 5.83
N ILE A 27 -4.64 -9.51 4.89
CA ILE A 27 -5.74 -10.38 4.46
C ILE A 27 -5.43 -11.81 4.84
N ARG A 28 -6.45 -12.54 5.27
CA ARG A 28 -6.42 -13.99 5.43
C ARG A 28 -7.44 -14.63 4.51
N TYR A 29 -6.98 -15.50 3.62
CA TYR A 29 -7.82 -16.25 2.71
C TYR A 29 -8.31 -17.57 3.34
N PRO A 30 -9.40 -18.16 2.83
CA PRO A 30 -9.88 -19.47 3.26
C PRO A 30 -8.84 -20.59 3.09
N ASP A 31 -8.00 -20.50 2.07
CA ASP A 31 -6.90 -21.44 1.80
C ASP A 31 -5.72 -21.33 2.78
N GLY A 32 -5.82 -20.46 3.79
CA GLY A 32 -4.77 -20.21 4.77
C GLY A 32 -3.66 -19.28 4.30
N ARG A 33 -3.72 -18.83 3.03
CA ARG A 33 -2.81 -17.80 2.49
C ARG A 33 -3.02 -16.46 3.19
N ARG A 34 -1.97 -15.66 3.23
CA ARG A 34 -1.97 -14.31 3.79
C ARG A 34 -1.28 -13.36 2.84
N ASP A 35 -1.91 -12.22 2.58
CA ASP A 35 -1.36 -11.16 1.76
C ASP A 35 -1.40 -9.81 2.47
N LEU A 36 -0.52 -8.92 2.03
CA LEU A 36 -0.42 -7.56 2.53
C LEU A 36 -0.59 -6.59 1.36
N PHE A 37 -1.62 -5.74 1.43
CA PHE A 37 -1.92 -4.74 0.40
C PHE A 37 -1.62 -3.34 0.90
N HIS A 38 -1.00 -2.54 0.05
CA HIS A 38 -0.77 -1.12 0.31
C HIS A 38 -1.85 -0.29 -0.35
N ILE A 39 -2.55 0.51 0.44
CA ILE A 39 -3.69 1.30 0.01
C ILE A 39 -3.30 2.77 0.11
N ARG A 40 -3.10 3.39 -1.07
CA ARG A 40 -2.70 4.79 -1.19
C ARG A 40 -3.85 5.74 -1.56
N ASN A 41 -4.98 5.16 -1.95
CA ASN A 41 -6.16 5.89 -2.42
C ASN A 41 -7.36 5.58 -1.54
N ALA A 42 -7.17 5.59 -0.22
CA ALA A 42 -8.26 5.50 0.73
C ALA A 42 -8.25 6.71 1.65
N ASP A 43 -9.44 7.25 1.89
CA ASP A 43 -9.61 8.41 2.77
C ASP A 43 -9.77 7.98 4.24
N ASN A 44 -10.32 6.78 4.48
CA ASN A 44 -10.60 6.26 5.83
C ASN A 44 -10.54 4.73 5.90
N PHE A 45 -10.53 4.14 7.10
CA PHE A 45 -10.46 2.68 7.30
C PHE A 45 -11.59 1.89 6.62
N ALA A 46 -12.82 2.42 6.62
CA ALA A 46 -13.97 1.78 5.99
C ALA A 46 -13.81 1.71 4.47
N ASP A 47 -13.39 2.82 3.85
CA ASP A 47 -13.12 2.91 2.42
C ASP A 47 -11.94 2.00 2.02
N ALA A 48 -10.85 2.02 2.80
CA ALA A 48 -9.71 1.13 2.63
C ALA A 48 -10.14 -0.35 2.64
N ARG A 49 -11.06 -0.73 3.53
CA ARG A 49 -11.59 -2.09 3.60
C ARG A 49 -12.42 -2.45 2.37
N GLU A 50 -13.32 -1.57 1.94
CA GLU A 50 -14.17 -1.80 0.77
C GLU A 50 -13.33 -1.97 -0.50
N LEU A 51 -12.32 -1.12 -0.71
CA LEU A 51 -11.39 -1.24 -1.84
C LEU A 51 -10.69 -2.59 -1.86
N VAL A 52 -10.22 -3.06 -0.71
CA VAL A 52 -9.56 -4.36 -0.60
C VAL A 52 -10.52 -5.51 -0.87
N ILE A 53 -11.73 -5.46 -0.32
CA ILE A 53 -12.72 -6.53 -0.56
C ILE A 53 -13.12 -6.54 -2.04
N SER A 54 -13.27 -5.37 -2.68
CA SER A 54 -13.59 -5.26 -4.10
C SER A 54 -12.50 -5.83 -5.00
N GLU A 55 -11.23 -5.63 -4.65
CA GLU A 55 -10.09 -6.11 -5.46
C GLU A 55 -9.81 -7.61 -5.26
N VAL A 56 -10.02 -8.11 -4.03
CA VAL A 56 -9.52 -9.41 -3.60
C VAL A 56 -10.62 -10.48 -3.56
N GLY A 57 -11.87 -10.08 -3.37
CA GLY A 57 -13.01 -10.97 -3.31
C GLY A 57 -13.18 -11.66 -1.95
N ASP A 58 -13.43 -12.96 -1.97
CA ASP A 58 -13.77 -13.74 -0.76
C ASP A 58 -12.55 -13.94 0.15
N VAL A 59 -12.67 -13.47 1.39
CA VAL A 59 -11.61 -13.44 2.38
C VAL A 59 -12.19 -13.78 3.75
N LEU A 60 -11.46 -14.56 4.55
CA LEU A 60 -11.89 -14.90 5.91
C LEU A 60 -11.80 -13.70 6.85
N SER A 61 -10.78 -12.86 6.66
CA SER A 61 -10.55 -11.72 7.54
C SER A 61 -9.70 -10.66 6.86
N VAL A 62 -10.03 -9.39 7.12
CA VAL A 62 -9.28 -8.22 6.66
C VAL A 62 -9.01 -7.33 7.88
N VAL A 63 -7.74 -7.00 8.09
CA VAL A 63 -7.31 -6.05 9.11
C VAL A 63 -6.66 -4.86 8.41
N ILE A 64 -7.20 -3.67 8.65
CA ILE A 64 -6.64 -2.42 8.13
C ILE A 64 -5.86 -1.71 9.23
N ALA A 65 -4.63 -1.30 8.93
CA ALA A 65 -3.78 -0.53 9.82
C ALA A 65 -3.28 0.74 9.12
N LEU A 66 -3.07 1.80 9.90
CA LEU A 66 -2.40 3.01 9.43
C LEU A 66 -0.89 2.77 9.39
N ARG A 67 -0.25 3.14 8.29
CA ARG A 67 1.20 3.11 8.11
C ARG A 67 1.73 4.53 8.31
N HIS A 68 2.58 4.67 9.32
CA HIS A 68 3.33 5.90 9.62
C HIS A 68 4.79 5.75 9.18
#